data_AF-A0A2H6B336-F1
#
_entry.id   AF-A0A2H6B336-F1
#
_cell.length_a   1.000
_cell.length_b   1.000
_cell.length_c   1.000
_cell.angle_alpha   90.00
_cell.angle_beta   90.00
_cell.angle_gamma   90.00
#
_symmetry.space_group_name_H-M   'P 1'
#
loop_
_entity.id
_entity.type
_entity.pdbx_description
1 polymer ?
#
loop_
_entity_poly.entity_id
_entity_poly.type
_entity_poly.pdbx_seq_one_letter_code
_entity_poly.pdbx_strand_id
1 'polypeptide(L)'
;MAEAFEWIFEPVGPMGGATGHAFVNTLQGPSPAVELAREAIQNSCDAAKEGERRVRVVFRIVNLEGADRQRFLADLQLERSFHERLSSLKVRRDNCLASTSQPLSLVFVEDYGTVGLRGDPHTRTSHFYRLLLSLGDTAKILEGARTGGSYGYGKSALSLNSRICTIVAYSSFEPDETGATARLMGCAYLQAHEFRGEQWTGRAWFGVPRSRNPLVVDPLRDEDAHQLAERLGFRPRRRGEHGTSILIVDSDLRDHRPLLTAIEDWWWPRLIDHELEVQVETAGETHYPQPKRRSDLLPFIECYSLAVGRAEPMGPHQRRDRFNRLRGLALGEYAFVLLSEDIVEEFPEDKVGCVALLRSPKMVVQYAPLGRSVPPTVGVFVAALDIDGILKLSEPPNHDRWDPNCERLNTAEGDAQTAKDVVRDVLKRLKDQMRKFQTQATPPKPREERRLQFLETQLATLLRPNLRDGDRREPESEPVEIRFREGPVQRPASSGEVETCAKVALKLRADAENDRLDAVVRVRVPVLKDDRGSEDELLPVTIECAQAEVPREASTEPEFRAALCKDEWLAFALRSGPYDAGWSVKVIVEVQPSEVRV
;
A
#
# COMPACT_ATOMS: atom_id res chain seq x y z
N MET A 1 -14.77 -38.66 33.60
CA MET A 1 -13.39 -38.87 33.12
C MET A 1 -13.10 -37.71 32.21
N ALA A 2 -12.06 -36.90 32.48
CA ALA A 2 -11.72 -35.80 31.58
C ALA A 2 -11.48 -36.37 30.17
N GLU A 3 -12.10 -35.78 29.15
CA GLU A 3 -11.91 -36.22 27.78
C GLU A 3 -10.44 -36.03 27.39
N ALA A 4 -9.80 -37.08 26.88
CA ALA A 4 -8.41 -37.01 26.46
C ALA A 4 -8.32 -36.20 25.15
N PHE A 5 -7.71 -35.02 25.21
CA PHE A 5 -7.41 -34.18 24.04
C PHE A 5 -5.97 -34.41 23.58
N GLU A 6 -5.74 -34.34 22.27
CA GLU A 6 -4.44 -34.55 21.64
C GLU A 6 -4.33 -33.79 20.31
N TRP A 7 -3.11 -33.64 19.78
CA TRP A 7 -2.90 -33.18 18.41
C TRP A 7 -3.15 -34.32 17.43
N ILE A 8 -4.02 -34.06 16.45
CA ILE A 8 -4.38 -35.02 15.42
C ILE A 8 -4.05 -34.40 14.06
N PHE A 9 -3.07 -34.98 13.39
CA PHE A 9 -2.66 -34.60 12.04
C PHE A 9 -3.63 -35.22 11.02
N GLU A 10 -3.88 -34.50 9.94
CA GLU A 10 -4.77 -34.97 8.88
C GLU A 10 -3.99 -35.74 7.80
N PRO A 11 -4.28 -37.04 7.59
CA PRO A 11 -3.70 -37.78 6.50
C PRO A 11 -4.28 -37.30 5.16
N VAL A 12 -3.51 -37.40 4.08
CA VAL A 12 -4.04 -37.19 2.74
C VAL A 12 -5.03 -38.32 2.43
N GLY A 13 -6.27 -37.97 2.07
CA GLY A 13 -7.29 -38.94 1.71
C GLY A 13 -6.92 -39.74 0.45
N PRO A 14 -7.55 -40.91 0.22
CA PRO A 14 -7.23 -41.78 -0.92
C PRO A 14 -7.47 -41.14 -2.29
N MET A 15 -8.31 -40.10 -2.35
CA MET A 15 -8.58 -39.29 -3.55
C MET A 15 -7.81 -37.96 -3.56
N GLY A 16 -6.80 -37.82 -2.71
CA GLY A 16 -6.16 -36.54 -2.41
C GLY A 16 -6.95 -35.71 -1.40
N GLY A 17 -6.57 -34.44 -1.27
CA GLY A 17 -7.21 -33.48 -0.38
C GLY A 17 -6.57 -32.09 -0.51
N ALA A 18 -7.26 -31.07 0.01
CA ALA A 18 -6.69 -29.73 0.07
C ALA A 18 -5.51 -29.72 1.06
N THR A 19 -4.34 -29.29 0.59
CA THR A 19 -3.12 -29.23 1.39
C THR A 19 -3.03 -27.92 2.18
N GLY A 20 -2.39 -27.95 3.35
CA GLY A 20 -2.05 -26.74 4.11
C GLY A 20 -1.10 -25.79 3.37
N HIS A 21 -0.58 -26.21 2.21
CA HIS A 21 0.25 -25.40 1.31
C HIS A 21 -0.46 -24.12 0.83
N ALA A 22 -1.80 -24.11 0.79
CA ALA A 22 -2.58 -22.92 0.44
C ALA A 22 -2.44 -21.75 1.45
N PHE A 23 -1.94 -22.00 2.66
CA PHE A 23 -1.71 -20.95 3.67
C PHE A 23 -0.30 -20.34 3.57
N VAL A 24 0.70 -21.12 3.12
CA VAL A 24 2.12 -20.74 3.21
C VAL A 24 2.59 -19.89 2.01
N ASN A 25 2.01 -20.09 0.83
CA ASN A 25 2.42 -19.37 -0.39
C ASN A 25 1.66 -18.05 -0.63
N THR A 26 0.73 -17.69 0.24
CA THR A 26 -0.27 -16.65 -0.05
C THR A 26 0.15 -15.26 0.41
N LEU A 27 1.23 -15.14 1.18
CA LEU A 27 1.72 -13.85 1.71
C LEU A 27 3.16 -13.58 1.23
N GLN A 28 3.29 -13.18 -0.04
CA GLN A 28 4.39 -12.30 -0.48
C GLN A 28 3.99 -10.84 -0.22
N GLY A 29 3.65 -10.54 1.03
CA GLY A 29 2.97 -9.32 1.46
C GLY A 29 3.80 -8.45 2.41
N PRO A 30 3.17 -7.46 3.06
CA PRO A 30 3.82 -6.60 4.05
C PRO A 30 4.36 -7.39 5.25
N SER A 31 5.10 -6.74 6.14
CA SER A 31 5.71 -7.42 7.30
C SER A 31 4.66 -8.18 8.15
N PRO A 32 5.02 -9.29 8.82
CA PRO A 32 4.08 -10.10 9.59
C PRO A 32 3.26 -9.32 10.62
N ALA A 33 3.84 -8.28 11.24
CA ALA A 33 3.14 -7.39 12.17
C ALA A 33 2.00 -6.61 11.50
N VAL A 34 2.21 -6.17 10.27
CA VAL A 34 1.21 -5.43 9.47
C VAL A 34 0.04 -6.34 9.11
N GLU A 35 0.34 -7.53 8.60
CA GLU A 35 -0.70 -8.51 8.27
C GLU A 35 -1.50 -8.92 9.50
N LEU A 36 -0.81 -9.14 10.63
CA LEU A 36 -1.45 -9.44 11.91
C LEU A 36 -2.39 -8.32 12.35
N ALA A 37 -1.92 -7.06 12.40
CA ALA A 37 -2.74 -5.93 12.85
C ALA A 37 -3.97 -5.72 11.97
N ARG A 38 -3.81 -5.80 10.65
CA ARG A 38 -4.90 -5.66 9.68
C ARG A 38 -5.94 -6.76 9.85
N GLU A 39 -5.49 -8.02 9.83
CA GLU A 39 -6.39 -9.17 9.83
C GLU A 39 -7.07 -9.39 11.19
N ALA A 40 -6.32 -9.30 12.30
CA ALA A 40 -6.86 -9.49 13.64
C ALA A 40 -7.96 -8.46 13.95
N ILE A 41 -7.68 -7.17 13.73
CA ILE A 41 -8.63 -6.11 14.04
C ILE A 41 -9.84 -6.18 13.09
N GLN A 42 -9.64 -6.54 11.81
CA GLN A 42 -10.74 -6.75 10.89
C GLN A 42 -11.67 -7.87 11.37
N ASN A 43 -11.10 -9.03 11.75
CA ASN A 43 -11.88 -10.15 12.29
C ASN A 43 -12.66 -9.77 13.54
N SER A 44 -12.07 -8.99 14.45
CA SER A 44 -12.76 -8.51 15.65
C SER A 44 -13.87 -7.51 15.32
N CYS A 45 -13.66 -6.61 14.34
CA CYS A 45 -14.70 -5.69 13.88
C CYS A 45 -15.86 -6.42 13.21
N ASP A 46 -15.58 -7.45 12.41
CA ASP A 46 -16.60 -8.30 11.77
C ASP A 46 -17.41 -9.11 12.78
N ALA A 47 -16.81 -9.44 13.92
CA ALA A 47 -17.43 -10.20 14.99
C ALA A 47 -18.12 -9.30 16.04
N ALA A 48 -18.13 -7.97 15.86
CA ALA A 48 -18.77 -7.05 16.81
C ALA A 48 -20.24 -7.45 17.08
N LYS A 49 -20.66 -7.36 18.35
CA LYS A 49 -22.07 -7.57 18.70
C LYS A 49 -22.94 -6.52 18.02
N GLU A 50 -24.20 -6.87 17.73
CA GLU A 50 -25.15 -5.91 17.16
C GLU A 50 -25.34 -4.73 18.13
N GLY A 51 -25.25 -3.51 17.59
CA GLY A 51 -25.29 -2.28 18.38
C GLY A 51 -23.99 -1.94 19.14
N GLU A 52 -22.99 -2.82 19.15
CA GLU A 52 -21.68 -2.52 19.74
C GLU A 52 -20.95 -1.49 18.89
N ARG A 53 -20.75 -0.31 19.46
CA ARG A 53 -20.17 0.83 18.72
C ARG A 53 -18.65 0.86 18.84
N ARG A 54 -18.08 0.21 19.86
CA ARG A 54 -16.65 0.26 20.17
C ARG A 54 -16.11 -1.14 20.44
N VAL A 55 -15.39 -1.68 19.47
CA VAL A 55 -14.68 -2.95 19.63
C VAL A 55 -13.38 -2.69 20.37
N ARG A 56 -13.06 -3.52 21.37
CA ARG A 56 -11.77 -3.48 22.07
C ARG A 56 -10.91 -4.67 21.66
N VAL A 57 -9.68 -4.40 21.26
CA VAL A 57 -8.68 -5.42 20.89
C VAL A 57 -7.43 -5.20 21.75
N VAL A 58 -6.93 -6.25 22.37
CA VAL A 58 -5.69 -6.24 23.16
C VAL A 58 -4.71 -7.21 22.53
N PHE A 59 -3.54 -6.71 22.16
CA PHE A 59 -2.41 -7.53 21.75
C PHE A 59 -1.47 -7.65 22.93
N ARG A 60 -1.28 -8.86 23.46
CA ARG A 60 -0.44 -9.11 24.64
C ARG A 60 0.73 -10.02 24.27
N ILE A 61 1.94 -9.51 24.43
CA ILE A 61 3.19 -10.19 24.11
C ILE A 61 3.80 -10.72 25.41
N VAL A 62 4.01 -12.03 25.49
CA VAL A 62 4.54 -12.72 26.67
C VAL A 62 5.73 -13.58 26.26
N ASN A 63 6.86 -13.43 26.95
CA ASN A 63 8.02 -14.28 26.76
C ASN A 63 8.13 -15.26 27.93
N LEU A 64 8.16 -16.57 27.64
CA LEU A 64 8.31 -17.62 28.64
C LEU A 64 9.71 -18.25 28.58
N GLU A 65 10.29 -18.49 29.75
CA GLU A 65 11.61 -19.10 29.92
C GLU A 65 11.56 -20.23 30.96
N GLY A 66 12.62 -21.03 31.04
CA GLY A 66 12.80 -22.03 32.09
C GLY A 66 11.60 -22.96 32.29
N ALA A 67 11.13 -23.06 33.54
CA ALA A 67 10.04 -23.95 33.92
C ALA A 67 8.68 -23.54 33.35
N ASP A 68 8.42 -22.24 33.16
CA ASP A 68 7.16 -21.76 32.55
C ASP A 68 7.07 -22.18 31.09
N ARG A 69 8.17 -22.04 30.35
CA ARG A 69 8.28 -22.54 28.97
C ARG A 69 8.01 -24.04 28.89
N GLN A 70 8.63 -24.83 29.76
CA GLN A 70 8.46 -26.29 29.78
C GLN A 70 7.02 -26.69 30.11
N ARG A 71 6.38 -26.05 31.10
CA ARG A 71 4.97 -26.27 31.43
C ARG A 71 4.06 -25.98 30.24
N PHE A 72 4.25 -24.84 29.59
CA PHE A 72 3.44 -24.46 28.43
C PHE A 72 3.54 -25.50 27.30
N LEU A 73 4.76 -25.94 26.94
CA LEU A 73 4.97 -26.95 25.90
C LEU A 73 4.32 -28.30 26.25
N ALA A 74 4.33 -28.66 27.54
CA ALA A 74 3.69 -29.87 28.04
C ALA A 74 2.15 -29.78 28.02
N ASP A 75 1.58 -28.66 28.49
CA ASP A 75 0.13 -28.42 28.51
C ASP A 75 -0.47 -28.44 27.10
N LEU A 76 0.25 -27.89 26.11
CA LEU A 76 -0.15 -27.92 24.70
C LEU A 76 0.33 -29.18 23.95
N GLN A 77 0.99 -30.12 24.65
CA GLN A 77 1.54 -31.39 24.12
C GLN A 77 2.43 -31.25 22.87
N LEU A 78 3.07 -30.09 22.68
CA LEU A 78 3.79 -29.79 21.42
C LEU A 78 4.99 -30.71 21.22
N GLU A 79 5.80 -30.93 22.26
CA GLU A 79 6.98 -31.80 22.15
C GLU A 79 6.56 -33.23 21.80
N ARG A 80 5.60 -33.80 22.53
CA ARG A 80 5.10 -35.16 22.29
C ARG A 80 4.56 -35.33 20.87
N SER A 81 3.85 -34.34 20.34
CA SER A 81 3.12 -34.46 19.07
C SER A 81 3.93 -34.07 17.84
N PHE A 82 4.86 -33.13 17.95
CA PHE A 82 5.60 -32.58 16.81
C PHE A 82 7.06 -33.06 16.74
N HIS A 83 7.70 -33.41 17.87
CA HIS A 83 9.15 -33.61 17.91
C HIS A 83 9.64 -34.71 16.95
N GLU A 84 8.98 -35.87 16.91
CA GLU A 84 9.35 -36.95 15.98
C GLU A 84 9.18 -36.56 14.51
N ARG A 85 8.23 -35.66 14.22
CA ARG A 85 7.88 -35.21 12.86
C ARG A 85 8.67 -33.98 12.43
N LEU A 86 9.37 -33.31 13.34
CA LEU A 86 9.94 -31.97 13.13
C LEU A 86 10.88 -31.92 11.92
N SER A 87 11.65 -32.98 11.66
CA SER A 87 12.54 -33.09 10.51
C SER A 87 11.82 -33.19 9.16
N SER A 88 10.59 -33.73 9.15
CA SER A 88 9.70 -33.76 7.98
C SER A 88 8.95 -32.44 7.79
N LEU A 89 8.81 -31.63 8.84
CA LEU A 89 8.10 -30.36 8.79
C LEU A 89 9.00 -29.28 8.19
N LYS A 90 8.51 -28.58 7.18
CA LYS A 90 9.17 -27.40 6.59
C LYS A 90 8.89 -26.13 7.40
N VAL A 91 9.07 -26.20 8.72
CA VAL A 91 8.97 -25.07 9.64
C VAL A 91 10.32 -24.35 9.76
N ARG A 92 10.33 -23.16 10.37
CA ARG A 92 11.57 -22.40 10.57
C ARG A 92 12.53 -23.18 11.46
N ARG A 93 13.82 -23.21 11.12
CA ARG A 93 14.83 -23.99 11.89
C ARG A 93 15.02 -23.51 13.32
N ASP A 94 14.98 -22.20 13.51
CA ASP A 94 15.04 -21.57 14.84
C ASP A 94 13.62 -21.42 15.38
N ASN A 95 13.14 -22.46 16.05
CA ASN A 95 11.80 -22.53 16.65
C ASN A 95 11.86 -23.15 18.06
N CYS A 96 10.77 -23.03 18.81
CA CYS A 96 10.65 -23.46 20.20
C CYS A 96 10.78 -24.99 20.43
N LEU A 97 10.69 -25.81 19.39
CA LEU A 97 10.86 -27.27 19.48
C LEU A 97 12.29 -27.71 19.12
N ALA A 98 13.02 -26.88 18.37
CA ALA A 98 14.41 -27.14 17.98
C ALA A 98 15.44 -26.49 18.91
N SER A 99 15.09 -25.34 19.51
CA SER A 99 15.99 -24.55 20.36
C SER A 99 15.40 -24.32 21.74
N THR A 100 16.14 -24.71 22.78
CA THR A 100 15.78 -24.50 24.19
C THR A 100 16.42 -23.26 24.80
N SER A 101 17.35 -22.61 24.08
CA SER A 101 18.09 -21.45 24.58
C SER A 101 17.36 -20.12 24.38
N GLN A 102 16.34 -20.08 23.51
CA GLN A 102 15.54 -18.89 23.28
C GLN A 102 14.25 -18.87 24.13
N PRO A 103 13.83 -17.69 24.60
CA PRO A 103 12.51 -17.51 25.19
C PRO A 103 11.42 -17.84 24.18
N LEU A 104 10.40 -18.55 24.63
CA LEU A 104 9.18 -18.82 23.87
C LEU A 104 8.33 -17.55 23.85
N SER A 105 8.24 -16.90 22.69
CA SER A 105 7.42 -15.70 22.52
C SER A 105 5.99 -16.08 22.16
N LEU A 106 5.04 -15.62 22.95
CA LEU A 106 3.62 -15.82 22.78
C LEU A 106 2.94 -14.49 22.50
N VAL A 107 2.10 -14.44 21.47
CA VAL A 107 1.27 -13.27 21.18
C VAL A 107 -0.19 -13.64 21.32
N PHE A 108 -0.88 -12.99 22.26
CA PHE A 108 -2.32 -13.11 22.44
C PHE A 108 -3.01 -11.95 21.72
N VAL A 109 -4.00 -12.26 20.90
CA VAL A 109 -4.92 -11.32 20.26
C VAL A 109 -6.28 -11.50 20.92
N GLU A 110 -6.66 -10.59 21.80
CA GLU A 110 -7.83 -10.71 22.67
C GLU A 110 -8.87 -9.65 22.27
N ASP A 111 -10.02 -10.07 21.74
CA ASP A 111 -11.11 -9.15 21.43
C ASP A 111 -12.25 -9.20 22.45
N TYR A 112 -12.93 -8.07 22.59
CA TYR A 112 -14.03 -7.87 23.54
C TYR A 112 -15.15 -7.06 22.86
N GLY A 113 -16.38 -7.31 23.31
CA GLY A 113 -17.57 -6.73 22.66
C GLY A 113 -17.96 -7.46 21.37
N THR A 114 -17.47 -8.69 21.18
CA THR A 114 -17.74 -9.52 19.99
C THR A 114 -18.66 -10.68 20.34
N VAL A 115 -19.24 -11.33 19.32
CA VAL A 115 -20.13 -12.50 19.47
C VAL A 115 -19.39 -13.80 19.78
N GLY A 116 -18.05 -13.79 19.74
CA GLY A 116 -17.20 -14.97 19.89
C GLY A 116 -17.36 -16.00 18.76
N LEU A 117 -16.77 -17.18 18.95
CA LEU A 117 -16.84 -18.31 18.02
C LEU A 117 -18.07 -19.20 18.30
N ARG A 118 -19.25 -18.58 18.31
CA ARG A 118 -20.53 -19.26 18.48
C ARG A 118 -20.94 -20.07 17.24
N GLY A 119 -21.88 -20.99 17.45
CA GLY A 119 -22.48 -21.85 16.45
C GLY A 119 -21.80 -23.22 16.38
N ASP A 120 -22.53 -24.23 15.90
CA ASP A 120 -22.05 -25.61 15.84
C ASP A 120 -20.72 -25.72 15.05
N PRO A 121 -19.63 -26.25 15.66
CA PRO A 121 -18.36 -26.47 15.00
C PRO A 121 -18.44 -27.29 13.71
N HIS A 122 -19.49 -28.07 13.48
CA HIS A 122 -19.66 -28.90 12.28
C HIS A 122 -20.50 -28.21 11.19
N THR A 123 -21.11 -27.07 11.49
CA THR A 123 -21.89 -26.29 10.53
C THR A 123 -20.98 -25.31 9.79
N ARG A 124 -20.88 -25.43 8.45
CA ARG A 124 -19.96 -24.62 7.63
C ARG A 124 -20.17 -23.10 7.73
N THR A 125 -21.36 -22.69 8.15
CA THR A 125 -21.75 -21.28 8.28
C THR A 125 -21.42 -20.70 9.66
N SER A 126 -21.03 -21.53 10.64
CA SER A 126 -20.70 -21.06 11.98
C SER A 126 -19.40 -20.25 12.02
N HIS A 127 -19.31 -19.32 12.96
CA HIS A 127 -18.10 -18.51 13.14
C HIS A 127 -16.89 -19.40 13.47
N PHE A 128 -17.10 -20.44 14.28
CA PHE A 128 -16.08 -21.42 14.63
C PHE A 128 -15.55 -22.15 13.39
N TYR A 129 -16.42 -22.75 12.58
CA TYR A 129 -16.01 -23.49 11.39
C TYR A 129 -15.26 -22.58 10.41
N ARG A 130 -15.82 -21.39 10.15
CA ARG A 130 -15.23 -20.40 9.24
C ARG A 130 -13.85 -19.97 9.68
N LEU A 131 -13.62 -19.77 10.99
CA LEU A 131 -12.32 -19.35 11.49
C LEU A 131 -11.32 -20.51 11.56
N LEU A 132 -11.68 -21.72 12.01
CA LEU A 132 -10.67 -22.74 12.34
C LEU A 132 -10.63 -23.96 11.40
N LEU A 133 -11.76 -24.34 10.81
CA LEU A 133 -11.88 -25.61 10.07
C LEU A 133 -11.96 -25.42 8.54
N SER A 134 -12.50 -24.29 8.10
CA SER A 134 -12.68 -23.96 6.70
C SER A 134 -11.35 -23.73 5.97
N LEU A 135 -11.29 -24.21 4.71
CA LEU A 135 -10.21 -23.94 3.77
C LEU A 135 -10.72 -23.09 2.62
N GLY A 136 -10.23 -21.86 2.52
CA GLY A 136 -10.50 -20.99 1.37
C GLY A 136 -11.97 -20.96 0.97
N ASP A 137 -12.90 -20.83 1.94
CA ASP A 137 -14.33 -20.87 1.66
C ASP A 137 -14.71 -19.70 0.73
N THR A 138 -14.88 -20.04 -0.55
CA THR A 138 -15.71 -19.28 -1.47
C THR A 138 -17.16 -19.24 -1.01
N ALA A 139 -17.58 -20.05 -0.03
CA ALA A 139 -18.95 -20.02 0.52
C ALA A 139 -19.34 -18.68 1.16
N LYS A 140 -18.39 -17.85 1.62
CA LYS A 140 -18.69 -16.47 2.10
C LYS A 140 -19.28 -15.56 1.02
N ILE A 141 -19.10 -15.93 -0.25
CA ILE A 141 -19.57 -15.19 -1.41
C ILE A 141 -21.07 -15.39 -1.62
N LEU A 142 -21.60 -16.58 -1.31
CA LEU A 142 -22.97 -16.96 -1.63
C LEU A 142 -24.03 -16.44 -0.64
N GLU A 143 -23.63 -16.02 0.56
CA GLU A 143 -24.57 -15.66 1.64
C GLU A 143 -24.87 -14.17 1.77
N GLY A 144 -24.32 -13.29 0.92
CA GLY A 144 -24.61 -11.84 0.96
C GLY A 144 -24.23 -11.12 2.26
N ALA A 145 -23.68 -11.84 3.25
CA ALA A 145 -23.32 -11.29 4.54
C ALA A 145 -22.07 -10.40 4.40
N ARG A 146 -22.19 -9.14 4.81
CA ARG A 146 -21.15 -8.09 4.81
C ARG A 146 -19.98 -8.38 5.80
N THR A 147 -19.52 -9.63 5.95
CA THR A 147 -18.48 -10.05 6.91
C THR A 147 -17.07 -9.99 6.30
N GLY A 148 -16.25 -9.00 6.68
CA GLY A 148 -14.96 -8.58 6.12
C GLY A 148 -13.93 -9.64 5.70
N GLY A 149 -13.87 -10.81 6.35
CA GLY A 149 -12.91 -11.88 5.97
C GLY A 149 -13.26 -12.65 4.68
N SER A 150 -13.17 -12.04 3.51
CA SER A 150 -13.70 -12.56 2.23
C SER A 150 -12.98 -13.80 1.66
N TYR A 151 -11.81 -14.14 2.19
CA TYR A 151 -10.87 -15.08 1.59
C TYR A 151 -10.76 -16.44 2.28
N GLY A 152 -11.26 -16.55 3.51
CA GLY A 152 -10.98 -17.71 4.37
C GLY A 152 -9.52 -17.82 4.82
N TYR A 153 -8.62 -16.96 4.32
CA TYR A 153 -7.18 -16.91 4.63
C TYR A 153 -6.81 -16.05 5.84
N GLY A 154 -7.78 -15.50 6.58
CA GLY A 154 -7.47 -14.74 7.80
C GLY A 154 -6.63 -15.50 8.84
N LYS A 155 -6.77 -16.82 8.83
CA LYS A 155 -5.93 -17.77 9.56
C LYS A 155 -4.46 -17.69 9.17
N SER A 156 -4.16 -17.48 7.88
CA SER A 156 -2.80 -17.45 7.35
C SER A 156 -1.98 -16.39 8.04
N ALA A 157 -2.50 -15.17 8.19
CA ALA A 157 -1.80 -14.08 8.87
C ALA A 157 -1.47 -14.43 10.34
N LEU A 158 -2.42 -15.06 11.05
CA LEU A 158 -2.21 -15.52 12.43
C LEU A 158 -1.15 -16.63 12.50
N SER A 159 -1.29 -17.68 11.68
CA SER A 159 -0.37 -18.82 11.71
C SER A 159 1.01 -18.48 11.16
N LEU A 160 1.15 -17.59 10.18
CA LEU A 160 2.46 -17.20 9.64
C LEU A 160 3.27 -16.33 10.60
N ASN A 161 2.60 -15.71 11.58
CA ASN A 161 3.25 -15.07 12.72
C ASN A 161 3.75 -16.08 13.78
N SER A 162 3.56 -17.39 13.58
CA SER A 162 4.11 -18.48 14.40
C SER A 162 5.24 -19.20 13.66
N ARG A 163 6.39 -19.38 14.30
CA ARG A 163 7.54 -20.13 13.74
C ARG A 163 7.22 -21.61 13.47
N ILE A 164 6.20 -22.15 14.14
CA ILE A 164 5.68 -23.52 13.97
C ILE A 164 4.27 -23.55 13.35
N CYS A 165 3.83 -22.44 12.74
CA CYS A 165 2.51 -22.28 12.11
C CYS A 165 1.33 -22.68 13.01
N THR A 166 1.43 -22.47 14.32
CA THR A 166 0.48 -22.97 15.32
C THR A 166 -0.21 -21.83 16.06
N ILE A 167 -1.53 -21.93 16.17
CA ILE A 167 -2.38 -21.03 16.94
C ILE A 167 -3.30 -21.82 17.89
N VAL A 168 -3.76 -21.17 18.95
CA VAL A 168 -4.81 -21.69 19.83
C VAL A 168 -5.91 -20.64 19.94
N ALA A 169 -7.15 -21.02 19.65
CA ALA A 169 -8.30 -20.14 19.80
C ALA A 169 -9.09 -20.54 21.04
N TYR A 170 -9.29 -19.58 21.93
CA TYR A 170 -10.16 -19.68 23.10
C TYR A 170 -11.27 -18.63 22.95
N SER A 171 -12.52 -19.04 23.05
CA SER A 171 -13.65 -18.11 22.93
C SER A 171 -14.72 -18.39 23.97
N SER A 172 -15.34 -17.33 24.48
CA SER A 172 -16.53 -17.37 25.31
C SER A 172 -17.63 -16.55 24.67
N PHE A 173 -18.86 -17.07 24.68
CA PHE A 173 -20.01 -16.53 23.96
C PHE A 173 -21.31 -16.88 24.67
N GLU A 174 -22.41 -16.26 24.25
CA GLU A 174 -23.75 -16.65 24.71
C GLU A 174 -24.05 -18.10 24.32
N PRO A 175 -24.80 -18.86 25.13
CA PRO A 175 -25.15 -20.24 24.82
C PRO A 175 -25.67 -20.37 23.38
N ASP A 176 -25.00 -21.20 22.58
CA ASP A 176 -25.39 -21.43 21.20
C ASP A 176 -26.32 -22.65 21.06
N GLU A 177 -26.65 -23.04 19.83
CA GLU A 177 -27.54 -24.18 19.56
C GLU A 177 -27.04 -25.52 20.12
N THR A 178 -25.74 -25.64 20.44
CA THR A 178 -25.16 -26.83 21.07
C THR A 178 -25.20 -26.77 22.60
N GLY A 179 -25.64 -25.64 23.18
CA GLY A 179 -25.63 -25.36 24.62
C GLY A 179 -24.27 -24.94 25.17
N ALA A 180 -23.23 -24.90 24.34
CA ALA A 180 -21.88 -24.50 24.76
C ALA A 180 -21.78 -22.98 24.96
N THR A 181 -20.95 -22.58 25.92
CA THR A 181 -20.68 -21.17 26.30
C THR A 181 -19.21 -20.80 26.18
N ALA A 182 -18.33 -21.79 26.10
CA ALA A 182 -16.93 -21.58 25.76
C ALA A 182 -16.37 -22.72 24.91
N ARG A 183 -15.36 -22.40 24.09
CA ARG A 183 -14.62 -23.38 23.29
C ARG A 183 -13.13 -23.09 23.28
N LEU A 184 -12.33 -24.14 23.21
CA LEU A 184 -10.90 -24.06 22.95
C LEU A 184 -10.47 -25.10 21.92
N MET A 185 -9.70 -24.67 20.92
CA MET A 185 -9.07 -25.56 19.93
C MET A 185 -7.72 -24.99 19.46
N GLY A 186 -6.72 -25.86 19.35
CA GLY A 186 -5.46 -25.55 18.68
C GLY A 186 -5.51 -25.95 17.21
N CYS A 187 -4.82 -25.20 16.36
CA CYS A 187 -4.71 -25.46 14.93
C CYS A 187 -3.26 -25.25 14.47
N ALA A 188 -2.75 -26.16 13.65
CA ALA A 188 -1.49 -25.99 12.95
C ALA A 188 -1.72 -26.08 11.43
N TYR A 189 -1.22 -25.09 10.70
CA TYR A 189 -1.34 -24.98 9.24
C TYR A 189 0.04 -25.09 8.60
N LEU A 190 0.52 -26.32 8.47
CA LEU A 190 1.86 -26.65 7.98
C LEU A 190 1.83 -26.94 6.47
N GLN A 191 3.02 -27.02 5.86
CA GLN A 191 3.12 -27.58 4.51
C GLN A 191 2.81 -29.08 4.53
N ALA A 192 2.24 -29.56 3.42
CA ALA A 192 2.12 -31.00 3.18
C ALA A 192 3.50 -31.65 3.25
N HIS A 193 3.56 -32.81 3.89
CA HIS A 193 4.80 -33.51 4.18
C HIS A 193 4.58 -35.02 4.26
N GLU A 194 5.65 -35.76 4.06
CA GLU A 194 5.69 -37.19 4.28
C GLU A 194 6.23 -37.49 5.68
N PHE A 195 5.61 -38.43 6.38
CA PHE A 195 6.11 -38.94 7.65
C PHE A 195 5.78 -40.42 7.80
N ARG A 196 6.80 -41.23 8.12
CA ARG A 196 6.71 -42.69 8.27
C ARG A 196 6.05 -43.40 7.06
N GLY A 197 6.34 -42.93 5.85
CA GLY A 197 5.81 -43.50 4.60
C GLY A 197 4.37 -43.11 4.28
N GLU A 198 3.74 -42.24 5.09
CA GLU A 198 2.40 -41.72 4.86
C GLU A 198 2.44 -40.23 4.48
N GLN A 199 1.51 -39.81 3.61
CA GLN A 199 1.36 -38.42 3.19
C GLN A 199 0.36 -37.69 4.08
N TRP A 200 0.74 -36.48 4.52
CA TRP A 200 -0.07 -35.64 5.40
C TRP A 200 -0.39 -34.32 4.72
N THR A 201 -1.61 -33.81 4.93
CA THR A 201 -2.04 -32.56 4.27
C THR A 201 -1.28 -31.35 4.81
N GLY A 202 -0.70 -31.46 6.01
CA GLY A 202 -0.10 -30.37 6.77
C GLY A 202 -1.03 -29.72 7.79
N ARG A 203 -2.31 -30.11 7.83
CA ARG A 203 -3.25 -29.64 8.85
C ARG A 203 -3.20 -30.52 10.09
N ALA A 204 -3.31 -29.88 11.25
CA ALA A 204 -3.49 -30.59 12.51
C ALA A 204 -4.40 -29.79 13.46
N TRP A 205 -5.15 -30.51 14.29
CA TRP A 205 -6.04 -29.92 15.30
C TRP A 205 -5.74 -30.47 16.68
N PHE A 206 -5.75 -29.60 17.67
CA PHE A 206 -5.67 -29.95 19.08
C PHE A 206 -7.05 -29.86 19.69
N GLY A 207 -7.58 -31.01 20.10
CA GLY A 207 -8.94 -31.11 20.63
C GLY A 207 -9.30 -32.56 20.96
N VAL A 208 -10.59 -32.84 21.06
CA VAL A 208 -11.12 -34.15 21.42
C VAL A 208 -11.39 -34.98 20.15
N PRO A 209 -10.73 -36.13 19.94
CA PRO A 209 -11.00 -37.00 18.80
C PRO A 209 -12.43 -37.54 18.87
N ARG A 210 -13.26 -37.22 17.86
CA ARG A 210 -14.62 -37.77 17.73
C ARG A 210 -14.69 -38.95 16.77
N SER A 211 -14.00 -38.83 15.63
CA SER A 211 -13.90 -39.88 14.62
C SER A 211 -12.55 -39.76 13.91
N ARG A 212 -11.94 -40.90 13.55
CA ARG A 212 -10.70 -40.92 12.76
C ARG A 212 -10.94 -41.14 11.26
N ASN A 213 -12.13 -41.63 10.88
CA ASN A 213 -12.50 -41.81 9.49
C ASN A 213 -14.03 -41.68 9.29
N PRO A 214 -14.53 -40.53 8.77
CA PRO A 214 -13.79 -39.32 8.45
C PRO A 214 -13.16 -38.69 9.70
N LEU A 215 -12.03 -37.99 9.56
CA LEU A 215 -11.37 -37.31 10.68
C LEU A 215 -12.25 -36.15 11.16
N VAL A 216 -12.65 -36.20 12.43
CA VAL A 216 -13.43 -35.18 13.13
C VAL A 216 -12.83 -34.96 14.51
N VAL A 217 -12.48 -33.71 14.80
CA VAL A 217 -11.93 -33.27 16.08
C VAL A 217 -12.85 -32.20 16.62
N ASP A 218 -13.34 -32.41 17.85
CA ASP A 218 -14.21 -31.46 18.53
C ASP A 218 -13.37 -30.51 19.40
N PRO A 219 -13.76 -29.23 19.55
CA PRO A 219 -13.14 -28.35 20.53
C PRO A 219 -13.45 -28.81 21.95
N LEU A 220 -12.55 -28.51 22.89
CA LEU A 220 -12.90 -28.56 24.31
C LEU A 220 -14.03 -27.57 24.57
N ARG A 221 -14.91 -27.87 25.53
CA ARG A 221 -16.09 -27.06 25.83
C ARG A 221 -16.10 -26.61 27.29
N ASP A 222 -16.67 -25.43 27.50
CA ASP A 222 -17.03 -24.90 28.81
C ASP A 222 -15.89 -25.01 29.84
N GLU A 223 -16.11 -25.71 30.96
CA GLU A 223 -15.14 -25.79 32.05
C GLU A 223 -13.78 -26.37 31.62
N ASP A 224 -13.77 -27.41 30.76
CA ASP A 224 -12.52 -27.98 30.25
C ASP A 224 -11.76 -26.97 29.36
N ALA A 225 -12.50 -26.18 28.58
CA ALA A 225 -11.93 -25.10 27.78
C ALA A 225 -11.35 -23.99 28.67
N HIS A 226 -12.08 -23.58 29.72
CA HIS A 226 -11.62 -22.57 30.68
C HIS A 226 -10.35 -22.99 31.41
N GLN A 227 -10.29 -24.21 31.92
CA GLN A 227 -9.15 -24.72 32.68
C GLN A 227 -7.90 -24.82 31.82
N LEU A 228 -8.01 -25.32 30.59
CA LEU A 228 -6.87 -25.36 29.68
C LEU A 228 -6.46 -23.96 29.23
N ALA A 229 -7.41 -23.06 28.97
CA ALA A 229 -7.11 -21.67 28.61
C ALA A 229 -6.27 -20.98 29.71
N GLU A 230 -6.64 -21.15 30.98
CA GLU A 230 -5.91 -20.60 32.11
C GLU A 230 -4.47 -21.14 32.19
N ARG A 231 -4.28 -22.46 32.03
CA ARG A 231 -2.94 -23.07 31.98
C ARG A 231 -2.07 -22.56 30.83
N LEU A 232 -2.68 -22.26 29.68
CA LEU A 232 -1.99 -21.68 28.51
C LEU A 232 -1.77 -20.16 28.61
N GLY A 233 -2.16 -19.54 29.73
CA GLY A 233 -1.94 -18.11 29.98
C GLY A 233 -2.94 -17.18 29.29
N PHE A 234 -4.10 -17.68 28.87
CA PHE A 234 -5.21 -16.82 28.47
C PHE A 234 -5.81 -16.12 29.68
N ARG A 235 -6.27 -14.87 29.49
CA ARG A 235 -7.06 -14.20 30.52
C ARG A 235 -8.41 -14.91 30.68
N PRO A 236 -8.86 -15.16 31.92
CA PRO A 236 -10.17 -15.75 32.15
C PRO A 236 -11.25 -14.78 31.65
N ARG A 237 -12.19 -15.29 30.86
CA ARG A 237 -13.40 -14.55 30.48
C ARG A 237 -14.51 -14.98 31.43
N ARG A 238 -14.95 -14.08 32.32
CA ARG A 238 -15.98 -14.38 33.32
C ARG A 238 -17.15 -13.40 33.18
N ARG A 239 -18.36 -13.83 33.59
CA ARG A 239 -19.54 -12.98 33.79
C ARG A 239 -19.92 -12.11 32.57
N GLY A 240 -20.34 -12.73 31.47
CA GLY A 240 -20.90 -12.03 30.31
C GLY A 240 -19.87 -11.33 29.41
N GLU A 241 -18.58 -11.41 29.75
CA GLU A 241 -17.49 -11.02 28.86
C GLU A 241 -17.37 -12.03 27.71
N HIS A 242 -17.87 -11.63 26.54
CA HIS A 242 -17.83 -12.45 25.33
C HIS A 242 -16.74 -11.98 24.36
N GLY A 243 -16.20 -12.94 23.63
CA GLY A 243 -15.30 -12.72 22.50
C GLY A 243 -14.29 -13.83 22.32
N THR A 244 -13.25 -13.55 21.57
CA THR A 244 -12.23 -14.51 21.12
C THR A 244 -10.85 -14.04 21.50
N SER A 245 -10.07 -14.93 22.11
CA SER A 245 -8.64 -14.79 22.32
C SER A 245 -7.90 -15.79 21.45
N ILE A 246 -7.01 -15.32 20.59
CA ILE A 246 -6.16 -16.16 19.74
C ILE A 246 -4.72 -16.05 20.25
N LEU A 247 -4.13 -17.19 20.58
CA LEU A 247 -2.72 -17.32 20.91
C LEU A 247 -1.94 -17.75 19.67
N ILE A 248 -0.93 -16.97 19.32
CA ILE A 248 0.09 -17.32 18.33
C ILE A 248 1.30 -17.86 19.08
N VAL A 249 1.68 -19.11 18.79
CA VAL A 249 2.75 -19.81 19.50
C VAL A 249 4.10 -19.56 18.83
N ASP A 250 5.12 -19.18 19.60
CA ASP A 250 6.48 -18.96 19.13
C ASP A 250 6.58 -17.90 18.00
N SER A 251 6.22 -16.66 18.34
CA SER A 251 6.22 -15.54 17.39
C SER A 251 7.56 -14.82 17.29
N ASP A 252 7.85 -14.24 16.12
CA ASP A 252 8.96 -13.29 15.95
C ASP A 252 8.66 -11.92 16.60
N LEU A 253 7.39 -11.61 16.89
CA LEU A 253 6.99 -10.37 17.54
C LEU A 253 7.32 -10.42 19.03
N ARG A 254 8.42 -9.77 19.42
CA ARG A 254 8.89 -9.67 20.82
C ARG A 254 8.73 -8.28 21.41
N ASP A 255 8.33 -7.31 20.60
CA ASP A 255 8.30 -5.89 20.93
C ASP A 255 7.00 -5.24 20.41
N HIS A 256 6.53 -4.20 21.10
CA HIS A 256 5.26 -3.54 20.81
C HIS A 256 5.34 -2.61 19.59
N ARG A 257 6.52 -2.02 19.30
CA ARG A 257 6.67 -0.94 18.30
C ARG A 257 6.18 -1.32 16.90
N PRO A 258 6.59 -2.45 16.29
CA PRO A 258 6.13 -2.80 14.93
C PRO A 258 4.60 -2.92 14.84
N LEU A 259 3.98 -3.40 15.92
CA LEU A 259 2.55 -3.58 15.97
C LEU A 259 1.82 -2.26 16.17
N LEU A 260 2.30 -1.38 17.05
CA LEU A 260 1.74 -0.02 17.19
C LEU A 260 1.81 0.76 15.88
N THR A 261 2.97 0.75 15.22
CA THR A 261 3.14 1.40 13.91
C THR A 261 2.14 0.86 12.90
N ALA A 262 1.98 -0.46 12.81
CA ALA A 262 1.01 -1.09 11.92
C ALA A 262 -0.44 -0.73 12.27
N ILE A 263 -0.81 -0.72 13.55
CA ILE A 263 -2.15 -0.32 14.00
C ILE A 263 -2.42 1.14 13.61
N GLU A 264 -1.47 2.02 13.85
CA GLU A 264 -1.59 3.44 13.51
C GLU A 264 -1.63 3.67 11.99
N ASP A 265 -0.86 2.94 11.19
CA ASP A 265 -0.86 3.10 9.73
C ASP A 265 -2.21 2.69 9.11
N TRP A 266 -2.86 1.64 9.63
CA TRP A 266 -3.99 1.01 8.94
C TRP A 266 -5.34 1.21 9.61
N TRP A 267 -5.38 1.60 10.89
CA TRP A 267 -6.61 1.73 11.68
C TRP A 267 -6.82 3.11 12.32
N TRP A 268 -5.95 4.08 12.05
CA TRP A 268 -6.10 5.44 12.58
C TRP A 268 -7.50 6.07 12.39
N PRO A 269 -8.25 5.87 11.27
CA PRO A 269 -9.54 6.54 11.11
C PRO A 269 -10.55 6.05 12.16
N ARG A 270 -10.60 4.73 12.37
CA ARG A 270 -11.49 4.11 13.36
C ARG A 270 -11.07 4.43 14.80
N LEU A 271 -9.76 4.55 15.05
CA LEU A 271 -9.20 4.95 16.35
C LEU A 271 -9.58 6.40 16.72
N ILE A 272 -9.44 7.33 15.77
CA ILE A 272 -9.77 8.75 15.97
C ILE A 272 -11.28 8.95 16.16
N ASP A 273 -12.08 8.08 15.56
CA ASP A 273 -13.53 8.06 15.71
C ASP A 273 -14.01 7.43 17.03
N HIS A 274 -13.10 6.91 17.84
CA HIS A 274 -13.39 6.20 19.09
C HIS A 274 -14.29 4.96 18.90
N GLU A 275 -14.32 4.40 17.69
CA GLU A 275 -15.06 3.16 17.34
C GLU A 275 -14.19 1.90 17.50
N LEU A 276 -12.91 2.09 17.81
CA LEU A 276 -11.95 1.03 18.07
C LEU A 276 -11.06 1.44 19.25
N GLU A 277 -10.90 0.53 20.21
CA GLU A 277 -9.89 0.63 21.25
C GLU A 277 -8.84 -0.45 21.03
N VAL A 278 -7.57 -0.07 20.88
CA VAL A 278 -6.47 -1.03 20.80
C VAL A 278 -5.47 -0.77 21.91
N GLN A 279 -5.01 -1.86 22.53
CA GLN A 279 -3.95 -1.86 23.53
C GLN A 279 -2.87 -2.84 23.08
N VAL A 280 -1.60 -2.48 23.24
CA VAL A 280 -0.47 -3.40 23.07
C VAL A 280 0.25 -3.52 24.39
N GLU A 281 0.22 -4.72 24.97
CA GLU A 281 0.86 -5.03 26.23
C GLU A 281 2.14 -5.82 26.00
N THR A 282 3.25 -5.38 26.58
CA THR A 282 4.52 -6.11 26.55
C THR A 282 5.28 -5.85 27.84
N ALA A 283 5.97 -6.86 28.36
CA ALA A 283 6.79 -6.75 29.58
C ALA A 283 6.08 -6.09 30.79
N GLY A 284 4.75 -6.24 30.92
CA GLY A 284 3.95 -5.66 32.01
C GLY A 284 3.54 -4.20 31.80
N GLU A 285 3.96 -3.57 30.70
CA GLU A 285 3.55 -2.22 30.30
C GLU A 285 2.42 -2.27 29.28
N THR A 286 1.58 -1.24 29.26
CA THR A 286 0.50 -1.07 28.28
C THR A 286 0.77 0.16 27.44
N HIS A 287 0.78 -0.03 26.12
CA HIS A 287 0.97 1.02 25.13
C HIS A 287 -0.31 1.19 24.31
N TYR A 288 -0.53 2.42 23.85
CA TYR A 288 -1.72 2.82 23.10
C TYR A 288 -1.31 3.46 21.78
N PRO A 289 -2.01 3.20 20.67
CA PRO A 289 -1.74 3.87 19.41
C PRO A 289 -2.08 5.36 19.51
N GLN A 290 -1.20 6.21 19.00
CA GLN A 290 -1.28 7.67 19.05
C GLN A 290 -1.11 8.26 17.65
N PRO A 291 -2.02 7.97 16.69
CA PRO A 291 -1.87 8.42 15.30
C PRO A 291 -1.81 9.95 15.16
N LYS A 292 -2.39 10.70 16.09
CA LYS A 292 -2.32 12.18 16.13
C LYS A 292 -0.94 12.73 16.53
N ARG A 293 -0.02 11.89 17.01
CA ARG A 293 1.37 12.28 17.30
C ARG A 293 2.33 11.98 16.14
N ARG A 294 1.83 11.39 15.06
CA ARG A 294 2.61 10.99 13.88
C ARG A 294 2.51 12.05 12.80
N SER A 295 3.60 12.80 12.58
CA SER A 295 3.70 13.82 11.53
C SER A 295 3.36 13.26 10.15
N ASP A 296 3.76 12.02 9.89
CA ASP A 296 3.50 11.31 8.63
C ASP A 296 2.03 10.87 8.42
N LEU A 297 1.16 11.01 9.44
CA LEU A 297 -0.27 10.74 9.35
C LEU A 297 -1.14 12.00 9.48
N LEU A 298 -0.63 13.09 10.06
CA LEU A 298 -1.38 14.31 10.30
C LEU A 298 -2.08 14.86 9.03
N PRO A 299 -1.40 15.00 7.87
CA PRO A 299 -2.04 15.45 6.63
C PRO A 299 -3.16 14.52 6.14
N PHE A 300 -3.05 13.20 6.36
CA PHE A 300 -4.13 12.25 6.05
C PHE A 300 -5.30 12.39 7.03
N ILE A 301 -5.03 12.61 8.32
CA ILE A 301 -6.07 12.85 9.33
C ILE A 301 -6.87 14.13 9.03
N GLU A 302 -6.20 15.16 8.55
CA GLU A 302 -6.82 16.40 8.07
C GLU A 302 -7.73 16.13 6.86
N CYS A 303 -7.20 15.46 5.82
CA CYS A 303 -8.00 15.02 4.68
C CYS A 303 -9.23 14.22 5.12
N TYR A 304 -9.10 13.30 6.07
CA TYR A 304 -10.24 12.53 6.55
C TYR A 304 -11.28 13.40 7.24
N SER A 305 -10.85 14.34 8.09
CA SER A 305 -11.76 15.29 8.77
C SER A 305 -12.56 16.12 7.77
N LEU A 306 -11.93 16.54 6.66
CA LEU A 306 -12.61 17.18 5.53
C LEU A 306 -13.56 16.20 4.83
N ALA A 307 -13.10 15.01 4.46
CA ALA A 307 -13.88 14.02 3.71
C ALA A 307 -15.16 13.60 4.45
N VAL A 308 -15.13 13.44 5.78
CA VAL A 308 -16.32 13.10 6.59
C VAL A 308 -17.12 14.33 7.05
N GLY A 309 -16.72 15.54 6.67
CA GLY A 309 -17.42 16.79 6.98
C GLY A 309 -17.34 17.25 8.43
N ARG A 310 -16.27 16.90 9.15
CA ARG A 310 -15.95 17.48 10.48
C ARG A 310 -15.27 18.84 10.38
N ALA A 311 -14.67 19.12 9.23
CA ALA A 311 -14.05 20.39 8.89
C ALA A 311 -14.49 20.82 7.49
N GLU A 312 -14.41 22.12 7.22
CA GLU A 312 -14.66 22.72 5.91
C GLU A 312 -13.34 23.18 5.27
N PRO A 313 -13.18 23.09 3.94
CA PRO A 313 -11.98 23.54 3.26
C PRO A 313 -11.69 25.03 3.48
N MET A 314 -10.47 25.36 3.91
CA MET A 314 -10.00 26.71 4.18
C MET A 314 -9.19 27.27 2.99
N GLY A 315 -9.82 27.41 1.83
CA GLY A 315 -9.19 28.00 0.64
C GLY A 315 -8.60 26.98 -0.33
N PRO A 316 -7.73 27.40 -1.28
CA PRO A 316 -7.39 26.60 -2.46
C PRO A 316 -6.43 25.43 -2.18
N HIS A 317 -5.77 25.41 -1.02
CA HIS A 317 -4.85 24.35 -0.61
C HIS A 317 -5.58 23.12 -0.03
N GLN A 318 -6.91 23.18 0.10
CA GLN A 318 -7.74 22.07 0.52
C GLN A 318 -8.89 21.88 -0.46
N ARG A 319 -9.29 20.63 -0.68
CA ARG A 319 -10.47 20.31 -1.48
C ARG A 319 -11.22 19.16 -0.85
N ARG A 320 -12.55 19.28 -0.80
CA ARG A 320 -13.48 18.19 -0.48
C ARG A 320 -14.49 18.06 -1.61
N ASP A 321 -14.85 16.83 -1.96
CA ASP A 321 -15.92 16.57 -2.93
C ASP A 321 -16.50 15.16 -2.74
N ARG A 322 -17.58 14.85 -3.48
CA ARG A 322 -18.17 13.52 -3.54
C ARG A 322 -18.31 13.06 -4.98
N PHE A 323 -18.17 11.76 -5.22
CA PHE A 323 -18.40 11.24 -6.56
C PHE A 323 -19.88 11.16 -6.91
N ASN A 324 -20.19 11.46 -8.17
CA ASN A 324 -21.50 11.17 -8.75
C ASN A 324 -21.79 9.66 -8.68
N ARG A 325 -23.05 9.32 -8.43
CA ARG A 325 -23.52 7.93 -8.38
C ARG A 325 -23.20 7.22 -9.71
N LEU A 326 -22.88 5.94 -9.62
CA LEU A 326 -22.66 5.08 -10.79
C LEU A 326 -23.71 3.97 -10.78
N ARG A 327 -24.54 3.91 -11.81
CA ARG A 327 -25.66 2.93 -11.91
C ARG A 327 -26.52 2.88 -10.64
N GLY A 328 -26.78 4.05 -10.04
CA GLY A 328 -27.56 4.16 -8.81
C GLY A 328 -26.79 3.91 -7.51
N LEU A 329 -25.53 3.50 -7.54
CA LEU A 329 -24.69 3.28 -6.35
C LEU A 329 -23.96 4.56 -5.92
N ALA A 330 -24.00 4.91 -4.64
CA ALA A 330 -23.10 5.92 -4.09
C ALA A 330 -21.66 5.36 -4.04
N LEU A 331 -20.68 6.14 -4.50
CA LEU A 331 -19.28 5.67 -4.54
C LEU A 331 -18.51 6.06 -3.27
N GLY A 332 -18.60 7.31 -2.84
CA GLY A 332 -17.89 7.81 -1.67
C GLY A 332 -17.52 9.28 -1.77
N GLU A 333 -16.83 9.74 -0.73
CA GLU A 333 -16.35 11.11 -0.54
C GLU A 333 -14.82 11.12 -0.53
N TYR A 334 -14.22 12.22 -0.96
CA TYR A 334 -12.77 12.39 -0.91
C TYR A 334 -12.39 13.79 -0.47
N ALA A 335 -11.17 13.91 0.03
CA ALA A 335 -10.53 15.19 0.23
C ALA A 335 -9.04 15.12 -0.10
N PHE A 336 -8.49 16.28 -0.48
CA PHE A 336 -7.08 16.49 -0.78
C PHE A 336 -6.56 17.71 -0.03
N VAL A 337 -5.31 17.64 0.38
CA VAL A 337 -4.58 18.72 1.05
C VAL A 337 -3.24 18.89 0.32
N LEU A 338 -2.91 20.15 0.00
CA LEU A 338 -1.58 20.57 -0.43
C LEU A 338 -0.71 20.76 0.81
N LEU A 339 0.45 20.10 0.82
CA LEU A 339 1.40 20.20 1.92
C LEU A 339 2.18 21.52 1.80
N SER A 340 2.40 22.18 2.94
CA SER A 340 3.29 23.33 3.06
C SER A 340 4.75 22.86 3.11
N GLU A 341 5.69 23.75 2.75
CA GLU A 341 7.12 23.42 2.66
C GLU A 341 7.69 22.85 3.96
N ASP A 342 7.28 23.41 5.11
CA ASP A 342 7.68 22.96 6.45
C ASP A 342 7.25 21.52 6.76
N ILE A 343 6.09 21.10 6.26
CA ILE A 343 5.63 19.71 6.43
C ILE A 343 6.41 18.79 5.51
N VAL A 344 6.68 19.22 4.27
CA VAL A 344 7.29 18.39 3.21
C VAL A 344 8.70 17.94 3.58
N GLU A 345 9.49 18.79 4.25
CA GLU A 345 10.86 18.46 4.66
C GLU A 345 10.94 17.19 5.55
N GLU A 346 9.96 16.99 6.42
CA GLU A 346 9.91 15.84 7.35
C GLU A 346 8.92 14.75 6.91
N PHE A 347 8.21 14.96 5.80
CA PHE A 347 7.18 14.03 5.33
C PHE A 347 7.78 12.89 4.49
N PRO A 348 7.36 11.61 4.70
CA PRO A 348 7.90 10.50 3.92
C PRO A 348 7.62 10.65 2.41
N GLU A 349 8.68 10.61 1.60
CA GLU A 349 8.61 10.77 0.14
C GLU A 349 7.65 9.77 -0.52
N ASP A 350 7.58 8.53 0.01
CA ASP A 350 6.71 7.46 -0.48
C ASP A 350 5.22 7.69 -0.20
N LYS A 351 4.89 8.63 0.70
CA LYS A 351 3.52 9.05 0.99
C LYS A 351 3.11 10.31 0.21
N VAL A 352 4.04 11.02 -0.41
CA VAL A 352 3.72 12.21 -1.23
C VAL A 352 2.97 11.77 -2.49
N GLY A 353 1.86 12.45 -2.79
CA GLY A 353 0.99 12.10 -3.92
C GLY A 353 0.09 10.89 -3.66
N CYS A 354 0.09 10.33 -2.44
CA CYS A 354 -0.74 9.18 -2.10
C CYS A 354 -2.14 9.59 -1.64
N VAL A 355 -3.11 8.70 -1.93
CA VAL A 355 -4.47 8.77 -1.40
C VAL A 355 -4.69 7.56 -0.49
N ALA A 356 -4.98 7.78 0.78
CA ALA A 356 -5.41 6.71 1.68
C ALA A 356 -6.82 6.26 1.28
N LEU A 357 -6.96 4.98 0.90
CA LEU A 357 -8.20 4.37 0.46
C LEU A 357 -8.88 3.68 1.65
N LEU A 358 -10.03 4.19 2.10
CA LEU A 358 -10.77 3.66 3.24
C LEU A 358 -12.05 2.98 2.77
N ARG A 359 -12.34 1.80 3.32
CA ARG A 359 -13.66 1.14 3.23
C ARG A 359 -14.15 0.73 4.61
N SER A 360 -15.40 0.26 4.73
CA SER A 360 -15.87 -0.33 5.99
C SER A 360 -14.97 -1.51 6.37
N PRO A 361 -14.54 -1.65 7.63
CA PRO A 361 -14.97 -0.95 8.85
C PRO A 361 -14.14 0.31 9.20
N LYS A 362 -13.72 1.12 8.22
CA LYS A 362 -12.75 2.25 8.31
C LYS A 362 -11.28 1.82 8.45
N MET A 363 -10.94 0.69 7.85
CA MET A 363 -9.55 0.29 7.63
C MET A 363 -9.00 1.05 6.42
N VAL A 364 -7.76 1.54 6.51
CA VAL A 364 -7.01 1.99 5.33
C VAL A 364 -6.56 0.74 4.58
N VAL A 365 -7.02 0.57 3.36
CA VAL A 365 -6.65 -0.56 2.50
C VAL A 365 -5.26 -0.33 1.92
N GLN A 366 -5.04 0.87 1.39
CA GLN A 366 -3.80 1.23 0.70
C GLN A 366 -3.56 2.74 0.79
N TYR A 367 -2.30 3.14 0.89
CA TYR A 367 -1.84 4.47 0.51
C TYR A 367 -1.50 4.44 -0.98
N ALA A 368 -2.49 4.73 -1.84
CA ALA A 368 -2.38 4.52 -3.27
C ALA A 368 -1.66 5.71 -3.96
N PRO A 369 -0.56 5.49 -4.71
CA PRO A 369 0.18 6.56 -5.38
C PRO A 369 -0.56 7.03 -6.65
N LEU A 370 -1.58 7.86 -6.46
CA LEU A 370 -2.46 8.34 -7.53
C LEU A 370 -2.07 9.73 -8.07
N GLY A 371 -1.34 10.51 -7.28
CA GLY A 371 -0.83 11.85 -7.63
C GLY A 371 0.58 11.85 -8.22
N ARG A 372 1.16 13.05 -8.28
CA ARG A 372 2.59 13.32 -8.54
C ARG A 372 3.30 13.72 -7.24
N SER A 373 4.62 13.73 -7.24
CA SER A 373 5.41 14.28 -6.12
C SER A 373 5.31 15.80 -6.01
N VAL A 374 5.09 16.50 -7.14
CA VAL A 374 4.98 17.96 -7.21
C VAL A 374 3.69 18.39 -7.93
N PRO A 375 2.93 19.35 -7.36
CA PRO A 375 3.08 19.89 -6.00
C PRO A 375 2.76 18.81 -4.93
N PRO A 376 3.40 18.88 -3.75
CA PRO A 376 3.29 17.84 -2.73
C PRO A 376 1.89 17.83 -2.12
N THR A 377 1.14 16.76 -2.36
CA THR A 377 -0.26 16.64 -1.93
C THR A 377 -0.54 15.27 -1.37
N VAL A 378 -1.45 15.18 -0.40
CA VAL A 378 -2.00 13.91 0.06
C VAL A 378 -3.52 13.89 -0.08
N GLY A 379 -4.11 12.71 0.01
CA GLY A 379 -5.56 12.54 -0.08
C GLY A 379 -6.12 11.45 0.81
N VAL A 380 -7.42 11.52 1.03
CA VAL A 380 -8.22 10.44 1.63
C VAL A 380 -9.45 10.22 0.77
N PHE A 381 -9.80 8.96 0.55
CA PHE A 381 -11.07 8.53 -0.01
C PHE A 381 -11.81 7.66 1.01
N VAL A 382 -13.06 8.01 1.30
CA VAL A 382 -13.96 7.24 2.18
C VAL A 382 -15.04 6.62 1.31
N ALA A 383 -14.98 5.30 1.13
CA ALA A 383 -15.96 4.57 0.34
C ALA A 383 -17.35 4.61 1.00
N ALA A 384 -18.38 4.71 0.16
CA ALA A 384 -19.77 4.58 0.60
C ALA A 384 -20.12 3.11 0.85
N LEU A 385 -21.09 2.87 1.76
CA LEU A 385 -21.56 1.52 2.10
C LEU A 385 -22.12 0.75 0.88
N ASP A 386 -22.70 1.46 -0.11
CA ASP A 386 -23.27 0.87 -1.32
C ASP A 386 -22.24 0.04 -2.13
N ILE A 387 -20.95 0.40 -2.07
CA ILE A 387 -19.89 -0.29 -2.85
C ILE A 387 -18.93 -1.10 -1.97
N ASP A 388 -19.11 -1.12 -0.65
CA ASP A 388 -18.19 -1.79 0.28
C ASP A 388 -17.99 -3.27 -0.06
N GLY A 389 -19.10 -3.98 -0.34
CA GLY A 389 -19.07 -5.38 -0.76
C GLY A 389 -18.29 -5.60 -2.06
N ILE A 390 -18.42 -4.70 -3.04
CA ILE A 390 -17.70 -4.76 -4.31
C ILE A 390 -16.19 -4.54 -4.08
N LEU A 391 -15.83 -3.49 -3.34
CA LEU A 391 -14.43 -3.17 -3.04
C LEU A 391 -13.74 -4.32 -2.31
N LYS A 392 -14.43 -4.91 -1.34
CA LYS A 392 -13.95 -6.07 -0.59
C LYS A 392 -13.78 -7.33 -1.42
N LEU A 393 -14.57 -7.52 -2.48
CA LEU A 393 -14.37 -8.60 -3.45
C LEU A 393 -13.17 -8.31 -4.37
N SER A 394 -12.85 -7.04 -4.61
CA SER A 394 -11.72 -6.62 -5.45
C SER A 394 -10.36 -6.76 -4.77
N GLU A 395 -10.33 -6.85 -3.45
CA GLU A 395 -9.08 -6.98 -2.69
C GLU A 395 -8.46 -8.36 -2.88
N PRO A 396 -7.13 -8.50 -2.98
CA PRO A 396 -6.40 -9.77 -2.90
C PRO A 396 -6.33 -10.31 -1.44
N PRO A 397 -5.82 -11.54 -1.21
CA PRO A 397 -5.79 -12.18 0.12
C PRO A 397 -5.14 -11.38 1.26
N ASN A 398 -4.11 -10.59 0.96
CA ASN A 398 -3.42 -9.72 1.91
C ASN A 398 -4.14 -8.37 2.11
N HIS A 399 -5.29 -8.17 1.45
CA HIS A 399 -6.15 -7.00 1.58
C HIS A 399 -5.44 -5.67 1.29
N ASP A 400 -4.42 -5.62 0.44
CA ASP A 400 -3.48 -4.48 0.31
C ASP A 400 -3.78 -3.47 -0.81
N ARG A 401 -4.76 -3.77 -1.67
CA ARG A 401 -5.14 -2.92 -2.82
C ARG A 401 -6.53 -3.27 -3.32
N TRP A 402 -7.11 -2.40 -4.15
CA TRP A 402 -8.30 -2.74 -4.95
C TRP A 402 -7.91 -3.14 -6.36
N ASP A 403 -8.22 -4.38 -6.75
CA ASP A 403 -7.88 -4.94 -8.05
C ASP A 403 -9.14 -5.14 -8.91
N PRO A 404 -9.35 -4.33 -9.96
CA PRO A 404 -10.53 -4.43 -10.83
C PRO A 404 -10.57 -5.73 -11.66
N ASN A 405 -9.45 -6.47 -11.71
CA ASN A 405 -9.35 -7.75 -12.41
C ASN A 405 -9.47 -8.95 -11.47
N CYS A 406 -9.73 -8.73 -10.17
CA CYS A 406 -9.94 -9.83 -9.22
C CYS A 406 -11.10 -10.73 -9.69
N GLU A 407 -10.84 -12.03 -9.83
CA GLU A 407 -11.84 -13.02 -10.30
C GLU A 407 -13.10 -13.04 -9.43
N ARG A 408 -12.94 -12.69 -8.15
CA ARG A 408 -14.02 -12.70 -7.16
C ARG A 408 -15.09 -11.64 -7.45
N LEU A 409 -14.78 -10.61 -8.22
CA LEU A 409 -15.78 -9.66 -8.70
C LEU A 409 -16.83 -10.32 -9.59
N ASN A 410 -16.54 -11.48 -10.19
CA ASN A 410 -17.52 -12.26 -10.96
C ASN A 410 -18.66 -12.83 -10.09
N THR A 411 -18.50 -12.78 -8.78
CA THR A 411 -19.46 -13.30 -7.81
C THR A 411 -20.18 -12.21 -7.03
N ALA A 412 -19.96 -10.95 -7.40
CA ALA A 412 -20.68 -9.83 -6.80
C ALA A 412 -22.19 -9.96 -7.06
N GLU A 413 -22.99 -9.52 -6.09
CA GLU A 413 -24.44 -9.46 -6.25
C GLU A 413 -24.80 -8.51 -7.41
N GLY A 414 -25.57 -9.01 -8.37
CA GLY A 414 -25.95 -8.27 -9.58
C GLY A 414 -25.02 -8.54 -10.77
N ASP A 415 -24.61 -7.48 -11.46
CA ASP A 415 -23.82 -7.57 -12.69
C ASP A 415 -22.32 -7.50 -12.41
N ALA A 416 -21.60 -8.59 -12.71
CA ALA A 416 -20.14 -8.67 -12.56
C ALA A 416 -19.39 -7.56 -13.30
N GLN A 417 -19.91 -7.10 -14.44
CA GLN A 417 -19.29 -6.00 -15.18
C GLN A 417 -19.43 -4.68 -14.43
N THR A 418 -20.60 -4.42 -13.83
CA THR A 418 -20.82 -3.29 -12.92
C THR A 418 -19.80 -3.28 -11.79
N ALA A 419 -19.56 -4.42 -11.15
CA ALA A 419 -18.62 -4.52 -10.03
C ALA A 419 -17.19 -4.14 -10.46
N LYS A 420 -16.73 -4.64 -11.61
CA LYS A 420 -15.41 -4.27 -12.18
C LYS A 420 -15.34 -2.80 -12.58
N ASP A 421 -16.41 -2.27 -13.15
CA ASP A 421 -16.49 -0.87 -13.55
C ASP A 421 -16.46 0.07 -12.34
N VAL A 422 -17.13 -0.27 -11.24
CA VAL A 422 -17.09 0.49 -9.98
C VAL A 422 -15.66 0.64 -9.46
N VAL A 423 -14.91 -0.46 -9.35
CA VAL A 423 -13.52 -0.45 -8.85
C VAL A 423 -12.64 0.41 -9.77
N ARG A 424 -12.74 0.19 -11.09
CA ARG A 424 -11.97 0.94 -12.09
C ARG A 424 -12.28 2.44 -12.04
N ASP A 425 -13.56 2.80 -11.98
CA ASP A 425 -14.01 4.19 -11.98
C ASP A 425 -13.61 4.92 -10.70
N VAL A 426 -13.70 4.28 -9.53
CA VAL A 426 -13.25 4.90 -8.27
C VAL A 426 -11.76 5.26 -8.37
N LEU A 427 -10.90 4.30 -8.73
CA LEU A 427 -9.45 4.53 -8.83
C LEU A 427 -9.10 5.57 -9.91
N LYS A 428 -9.75 5.48 -11.08
CA LYS A 428 -9.53 6.42 -12.18
C LYS A 428 -9.97 7.84 -11.80
N ARG A 429 -11.17 8.00 -11.24
CA ARG A 429 -11.70 9.31 -10.84
C ARG A 429 -10.86 9.93 -9.74
N LEU A 430 -10.38 9.15 -8.76
CA LEU A 430 -9.48 9.65 -7.72
C LEU A 430 -8.18 10.18 -8.33
N LYS A 431 -7.56 9.41 -9.22
CA LYS A 431 -6.36 9.82 -9.95
C LYS A 431 -6.58 11.11 -10.76
N ASP A 432 -7.69 11.20 -11.49
CA ASP A 432 -8.02 12.37 -12.30
C ASP A 432 -8.28 13.60 -11.42
N GLN A 433 -9.00 13.45 -10.31
CA GLN A 433 -9.27 14.56 -9.38
C GLN A 433 -8.03 15.02 -8.62
N MET A 434 -7.17 14.10 -8.19
CA MET A 434 -5.89 14.40 -7.54
C MET A 434 -5.00 15.22 -8.49
N ARG A 435 -4.84 14.75 -9.74
CA ARG A 435 -4.06 15.46 -10.76
C ARG A 435 -4.65 16.82 -11.12
N LYS A 436 -5.98 16.93 -11.17
CA LYS A 436 -6.66 18.22 -11.40
C LYS A 436 -6.38 19.19 -10.25
N PHE A 437 -6.49 18.72 -9.00
CA PHE A 437 -6.18 19.53 -7.82
C PHE A 437 -4.71 20.00 -7.83
N GLN A 438 -3.77 19.09 -8.09
CA GLN A 438 -2.35 19.42 -8.26
C GLN A 438 -2.11 20.44 -9.38
N THR A 439 -2.78 20.31 -10.52
CA THR A 439 -2.62 21.24 -11.65
C THR A 439 -3.19 22.62 -11.32
N GLN A 440 -4.25 22.70 -10.53
CA GLN A 440 -4.84 23.96 -10.07
C GLN A 440 -4.01 24.65 -8.99
N ALA A 441 -3.30 23.87 -8.16
CA ALA A 441 -2.35 24.36 -7.17
C ALA A 441 -1.00 24.74 -7.79
N THR A 442 -0.67 24.18 -8.96
CA THR A 442 0.51 24.61 -9.72
C THR A 442 0.21 25.99 -10.31
N PRO A 443 1.07 27.01 -10.12
CA PRO A 443 0.89 28.30 -10.78
C PRO A 443 0.67 28.07 -12.28
N PRO A 444 -0.28 28.78 -12.92
CA PRO A 444 -0.43 28.67 -14.36
C PRO A 444 0.93 28.94 -14.99
N LYS A 445 1.40 28.03 -15.86
CA LYS A 445 2.56 28.32 -16.71
C LYS A 445 2.35 29.75 -17.22
N PRO A 446 3.32 30.68 -17.06
CA PRO A 446 3.18 32.00 -17.61
C PRO A 446 2.68 31.79 -19.03
N ARG A 447 1.56 32.43 -19.38
CA ARG A 447 1.15 32.48 -20.78
C ARG A 447 2.44 32.85 -21.47
N GLU A 448 2.99 31.95 -22.29
CA GLU A 448 3.92 32.40 -23.30
C GLU A 448 3.21 33.63 -23.84
N GLU A 449 3.86 34.78 -23.72
CA GLU A 449 3.56 35.83 -24.64
C GLU A 449 3.69 35.11 -25.98
N ARG A 450 2.55 34.66 -26.53
CA ARG A 450 2.29 34.74 -27.94
C ARG A 450 2.45 36.22 -28.19
N ARG A 451 3.73 36.61 -28.26
CA ARG A 451 4.20 37.91 -28.67
C ARG A 451 3.40 38.18 -29.90
N LEU A 452 2.98 39.42 -29.99
CA LEU A 452 2.11 40.01 -30.96
C LEU A 452 2.59 39.85 -32.42
N GLN A 453 3.35 38.81 -32.80
CA GLN A 453 3.76 38.52 -34.17
C GLN A 453 2.56 38.50 -35.12
N PHE A 454 1.38 37.99 -34.72
CA PHE A 454 0.21 38.03 -35.59
C PHE A 454 -0.33 39.45 -35.81
N LEU A 455 -0.38 40.29 -34.77
CA LEU A 455 -0.85 41.67 -34.86
C LEU A 455 0.20 42.61 -35.47
N GLU A 456 1.49 42.39 -35.24
CA GLU A 456 2.61 43.10 -35.89
C GLU A 456 2.69 42.75 -37.38
N THR A 457 2.46 41.49 -37.77
CA THR A 457 2.43 41.09 -39.19
C THR A 457 1.24 41.71 -39.92
N GLN A 458 0.07 41.81 -39.27
CA GLN A 458 -1.13 42.45 -39.83
C GLN A 458 -1.03 43.99 -39.87
N LEU A 459 -0.41 44.62 -38.87
CA LEU A 459 -0.15 46.07 -38.88
C LEU A 459 0.97 46.46 -39.86
N ALA A 460 1.99 45.62 -40.04
CA ALA A 460 3.04 45.80 -41.03
C ALA A 460 2.54 45.62 -42.49
N THR A 461 1.49 44.83 -42.71
CA THR A 461 0.82 44.73 -44.02
C THR A 461 -0.09 45.92 -44.32
N LEU A 462 -0.63 46.59 -43.30
CA LEU A 462 -1.47 47.79 -43.45
C LEU A 462 -0.66 49.08 -43.65
N LEU A 463 0.63 49.10 -43.31
CA LEU A 463 1.48 50.30 -43.33
C LEU A 463 2.53 50.35 -44.46
N ARG A 464 2.51 49.41 -45.43
CA ARG A 464 3.41 49.46 -46.59
C ARG A 464 2.75 50.15 -47.81
N PRO A 465 3.39 51.16 -48.42
CA PRO A 465 2.91 51.78 -49.65
C PRO A 465 3.05 50.83 -50.85
N ASN A 466 2.06 50.90 -51.76
CA ASN A 466 1.97 50.12 -53.00
C ASN A 466 3.28 50.07 -53.79
N LEU A 467 3.94 48.91 -53.74
CA LEU A 467 4.95 48.51 -54.71
C LEU A 467 4.52 47.17 -55.33
N ARG A 468 4.77 47.08 -56.64
CA ARG A 468 4.19 46.14 -57.59
C ARG A 468 4.36 44.66 -57.20
N ASP A 469 3.33 43.92 -57.62
CA ASP A 469 3.20 42.47 -57.64
C ASP A 469 4.47 41.77 -58.11
N GLY A 470 4.94 40.81 -57.30
CA GLY A 470 6.03 39.90 -57.68
C GLY A 470 7.12 39.65 -56.64
N ASP A 471 6.80 39.52 -55.35
CA ASP A 471 7.58 38.65 -54.44
C ASP A 471 6.82 38.47 -53.11
N ARG A 472 6.09 37.36 -52.96
CA ARG A 472 5.60 36.90 -51.66
C ARG A 472 6.63 35.93 -51.12
N ARG A 473 7.59 36.40 -50.32
CA ARG A 473 8.36 35.50 -49.44
C ARG A 473 7.50 35.16 -48.21
N GLU A 474 7.20 33.88 -48.05
CA GLU A 474 6.67 33.34 -46.80
C GLU A 474 7.67 33.59 -45.66
N PRO A 475 7.24 33.75 -44.40
CA PRO A 475 8.16 33.88 -43.29
C PRO A 475 9.00 32.61 -43.19
N GLU A 476 10.30 32.72 -43.42
CA GLU A 476 11.28 31.64 -43.29
C GLU A 476 11.19 31.06 -41.87
N SER A 477 10.67 29.84 -41.76
CA SER A 477 10.79 29.06 -40.53
C SER A 477 12.25 28.64 -40.36
N GLU A 478 12.81 28.78 -39.16
CA GLU A 478 14.19 28.38 -38.88
C GLU A 478 14.46 26.94 -39.40
N PRO A 479 15.52 26.71 -40.20
CA PRO A 479 15.70 25.47 -40.96
C PRO A 479 16.14 24.28 -40.10
N VAL A 480 16.27 24.45 -38.78
CA VAL A 480 16.88 23.49 -37.86
C VAL A 480 15.85 22.96 -36.85
N GLU A 481 15.85 21.65 -36.66
CA GLU A 481 15.09 20.96 -35.63
C GLU A 481 15.98 20.70 -34.40
N ILE A 482 15.52 21.17 -33.23
CA ILE A 482 16.19 20.98 -31.93
C ILE A 482 15.36 20.01 -31.08
N ARG A 483 15.97 18.93 -30.60
CA ARG A 483 15.33 17.96 -29.70
C ARG A 483 16.19 17.69 -28.46
N PHE A 484 15.58 17.75 -27.29
CA PHE A 484 16.17 17.23 -26.06
C PHE A 484 15.96 15.73 -26.00
N ARG A 485 17.03 14.94 -26.17
CA ARG A 485 16.99 13.47 -26.04
C ARG A 485 16.94 13.04 -24.57
N GLU A 486 17.64 13.80 -23.72
CA GLU A 486 17.46 13.79 -22.28
C GLU A 486 17.19 15.24 -21.87
N GLY A 487 16.07 15.46 -21.19
CA GLY A 487 15.66 16.79 -20.77
C GLY A 487 16.67 17.41 -19.80
N PRO A 488 16.61 18.74 -19.58
CA PRO A 488 17.37 19.37 -18.52
C PRO A 488 17.02 18.70 -17.18
N VAL A 489 17.97 17.98 -16.61
CA VAL A 489 17.83 17.28 -15.34
C VAL A 489 18.87 17.83 -14.36
N GLN A 490 18.41 18.13 -13.16
CA GLN A 490 19.28 18.50 -12.05
C GLN A 490 19.95 17.24 -11.50
N ARG A 491 21.27 17.30 -11.31
CA ARG A 491 22.06 16.25 -10.67
C ARG A 491 22.82 16.83 -9.49
N PRO A 492 23.03 16.06 -8.41
CA PRO A 492 23.84 16.51 -7.28
C PRO A 492 25.26 16.83 -7.72
N ALA A 493 25.76 18.00 -7.31
CA ALA A 493 27.16 18.40 -7.40
C ALA A 493 27.84 18.28 -6.01
N SER A 494 29.10 18.68 -5.90
CA SER A 494 29.79 18.76 -4.60
C SER A 494 29.07 19.73 -3.65
N SER A 495 29.11 19.47 -2.34
CA SER A 495 28.65 20.40 -1.29
C SER A 495 27.18 20.86 -1.34
N GLY A 496 26.23 19.97 -1.71
CA GLY A 496 24.79 20.26 -1.61
C GLY A 496 24.22 21.14 -2.73
N GLU A 497 25.06 21.54 -3.68
CA GLU A 497 24.67 22.23 -4.91
C GLU A 497 24.18 21.23 -5.97
N VAL A 498 23.52 21.73 -7.00
CA VAL A 498 23.09 20.94 -8.16
C VAL A 498 23.68 21.49 -9.45
N GLU A 499 23.85 20.63 -10.45
CA GLU A 499 24.23 20.99 -11.82
C GLU A 499 23.12 20.57 -12.79
N THR A 500 22.95 21.31 -13.89
CA THR A 500 22.01 20.95 -14.95
C THR A 500 22.73 20.20 -16.05
N CYS A 501 22.26 18.98 -16.32
CA CYS A 501 22.72 18.14 -17.42
C CYS A 501 21.62 18.01 -18.47
N ALA A 502 21.97 18.06 -19.76
CA ALA A 502 21.05 17.76 -20.86
C ALA A 502 21.76 17.11 -22.04
N LYS A 503 21.02 16.34 -22.86
CA LYS A 503 21.50 15.87 -24.17
C LYS A 503 20.62 16.45 -25.26
N VAL A 504 21.24 17.23 -26.13
CA VAL A 504 20.57 17.94 -27.22
C VAL A 504 20.96 17.31 -28.54
N ALA A 505 19.99 17.14 -29.43
CA ALA A 505 20.19 16.69 -30.78
C ALA A 505 19.66 17.74 -31.76
N LEU A 506 20.49 18.09 -32.74
CA LEU A 506 20.24 19.05 -33.81
C LEU A 506 20.17 18.32 -35.14
N LYS A 507 19.27 18.73 -36.01
CA LYS A 507 19.14 18.18 -37.36
C LYS A 507 18.55 19.22 -38.31
N LEU A 508 18.92 19.17 -39.58
CA LEU A 508 18.29 20.02 -40.57
C LEU A 508 16.88 19.48 -40.89
N ARG A 509 15.88 20.36 -40.96
CA ARG A 509 14.52 19.93 -41.28
C ARG A 509 14.44 19.40 -42.71
N ALA A 510 13.51 18.47 -42.93
CA ALA A 510 13.31 17.86 -44.24
C ALA A 510 12.92 18.88 -45.32
N ASP A 511 12.26 19.97 -44.93
CA ASP A 511 11.80 21.08 -45.77
C ASP A 511 12.83 22.21 -45.94
N ALA A 512 14.04 22.08 -45.38
CA ALA A 512 15.10 23.06 -45.59
C ALA A 512 15.60 23.04 -47.06
N GLU A 513 15.91 24.22 -47.62
CA GLU A 513 16.32 24.35 -49.02
C GLU A 513 17.61 23.58 -49.35
N ASN A 514 18.59 23.59 -48.43
CA ASN A 514 19.87 22.93 -48.59
C ASN A 514 19.88 21.56 -47.88
N ASP A 515 20.66 20.59 -48.37
CA ASP A 515 20.81 19.29 -47.71
C ASP A 515 21.85 19.29 -46.57
N ARG A 516 22.69 20.34 -46.54
CA ARG A 516 23.69 20.59 -45.52
C ARG A 516 23.73 22.08 -45.15
N LEU A 517 23.90 22.37 -43.87
CA LEU A 517 24.04 23.70 -43.32
C LEU A 517 25.20 23.72 -42.32
N ASP A 518 26.23 24.53 -42.58
CA ASP A 518 27.24 24.81 -41.57
C ASP A 518 26.71 25.94 -40.66
N ALA A 519 26.60 25.66 -39.36
CA ALA A 519 25.99 26.53 -38.37
C ALA A 519 26.90 26.76 -37.16
N VAL A 520 26.69 27.88 -36.48
CA VAL A 520 27.26 28.15 -35.15
C VAL A 520 26.18 27.83 -34.12
N VAL A 521 26.53 26.96 -33.18
CA VAL A 521 25.67 26.58 -32.05
C VAL A 521 26.16 27.31 -30.82
N ARG A 522 25.27 28.08 -30.18
CA ARG A 522 25.53 28.77 -28.92
C ARG A 522 24.62 28.19 -27.83
N VAL A 523 25.17 27.94 -26.66
CA VAL A 523 24.42 27.41 -25.51
C VAL A 523 24.51 28.38 -24.34
N ARG A 524 23.39 28.61 -23.64
CA ARG A 524 23.33 29.45 -22.44
C ARG A 524 22.49 28.77 -21.38
N VAL A 525 22.88 28.94 -20.11
CA VAL A 525 22.11 28.45 -18.96
C VAL A 525 21.94 29.58 -17.93
N PRO A 526 20.95 30.49 -18.13
CA PRO A 526 20.62 31.49 -17.13
C PRO A 526 19.91 30.91 -15.90
N VAL A 527 20.28 31.44 -14.74
CA VAL A 527 19.47 31.39 -13.51
C VAL A 527 18.27 32.33 -13.66
N LEU A 528 17.10 31.91 -13.20
CA LEU A 528 15.87 32.69 -13.28
C LEU A 528 15.63 33.43 -11.95
N LYS A 529 15.56 34.77 -11.97
CA LYS A 529 15.30 35.61 -10.77
C LYS A 529 13.91 35.41 -10.19
N ASP A 530 12.96 35.14 -11.06
CA ASP A 530 11.55 35.12 -10.76
C ASP A 530 10.80 34.21 -11.74
N ASP A 531 9.57 33.86 -11.37
CA ASP A 531 8.67 33.03 -12.18
C ASP A 531 8.26 33.70 -13.51
N ARG A 532 8.73 34.92 -13.78
CA ARG A 532 8.52 35.67 -15.03
C ARG A 532 9.64 35.44 -16.04
N GLY A 533 10.66 34.66 -15.70
CA GLY A 533 11.75 34.30 -16.59
C GLY A 533 12.77 35.41 -16.79
N SER A 534 12.87 36.34 -15.83
CA SER A 534 13.94 37.33 -15.83
C SER A 534 15.28 36.62 -15.63
N GLU A 535 16.12 36.61 -16.65
CA GLU A 535 17.46 36.01 -16.60
C GLU A 535 18.34 36.80 -15.62
N ASP A 536 19.05 36.10 -14.74
CA ASP A 536 20.09 36.63 -13.86
C ASP A 536 21.48 36.27 -14.37
N GLU A 537 22.26 35.61 -13.51
CA GLU A 537 23.58 35.10 -13.77
C GLU A 537 23.51 33.95 -14.79
N LEU A 538 24.42 34.00 -15.77
CA LEU A 538 24.65 32.91 -16.69
C LEU A 538 25.63 31.94 -16.05
N LEU A 539 25.23 30.68 -15.92
CA LEU A 539 26.12 29.64 -15.42
C LEU A 539 27.13 29.25 -16.50
N PRO A 540 28.40 28.98 -16.14
CA PRO A 540 29.36 28.42 -17.07
C PRO A 540 28.89 27.03 -17.53
N VAL A 541 29.08 26.70 -18.79
CA VAL A 541 28.62 25.47 -19.44
C VAL A 541 29.79 24.76 -20.09
N THR A 542 29.90 23.47 -19.84
CA THR A 542 30.81 22.55 -20.53
C THR A 542 30.02 21.76 -21.56
N ILE A 543 30.54 21.66 -22.78
CA ILE A 543 29.93 20.91 -23.88
C ILE A 543 30.80 19.72 -24.23
N GLU A 544 30.18 18.56 -24.42
CA GLU A 544 30.81 17.37 -24.96
C GLU A 544 30.09 16.96 -26.25
N CYS A 545 30.83 16.99 -27.37
CA CYS A 545 30.33 16.57 -28.68
C CYS A 545 31.36 15.69 -29.36
N ALA A 546 30.97 14.50 -29.81
CA ALA A 546 31.85 13.62 -30.57
C ALA A 546 31.90 13.99 -32.07
N GLN A 547 30.89 14.72 -32.56
CA GLN A 547 30.68 15.04 -33.97
C GLN A 547 31.18 16.44 -34.37
N ALA A 548 31.64 17.25 -33.41
CA ALA A 548 32.14 18.61 -33.64
C ALA A 548 33.24 18.98 -32.66
N GLU A 549 34.14 19.87 -33.08
CA GLU A 549 35.16 20.43 -32.19
C GLU A 549 34.52 21.50 -31.29
N VAL A 550 34.62 21.31 -29.97
CA VAL A 550 33.96 22.14 -28.96
C VAL A 550 35.00 22.80 -28.03
N PRO A 551 34.67 23.95 -27.40
CA PRO A 551 35.53 24.56 -26.39
C PRO A 551 35.87 23.59 -25.26
N ARG A 552 37.15 23.55 -24.85
CA ARG A 552 37.64 22.66 -23.78
C ARG A 552 37.38 23.18 -22.36
N GLU A 553 37.18 24.48 -22.24
CA GLU A 553 36.96 25.15 -20.96
C GLU A 553 35.50 25.59 -20.83
N ALA A 554 34.99 25.59 -19.60
CA ALA A 554 33.64 26.03 -19.32
C ALA A 554 33.52 27.55 -19.53
N SER A 555 32.48 27.99 -20.22
CA SER A 555 32.18 29.41 -20.50
C SER A 555 30.70 29.67 -20.30
N THR A 556 30.28 30.91 -20.05
CA THR A 556 28.86 31.26 -19.88
C THR A 556 28.06 31.17 -21.19
N GLU A 557 28.75 31.29 -22.33
CA GLU A 557 28.16 31.20 -23.66
C GLU A 557 29.10 30.43 -24.62
N PRO A 558 29.30 29.11 -24.43
CA PRO A 558 30.14 28.32 -25.32
C PRO A 558 29.52 28.26 -26.71
N GLU A 559 30.38 28.48 -27.71
CA GLU A 559 30.05 28.40 -29.12
C GLU A 559 30.90 27.35 -29.81
N PHE A 560 30.28 26.61 -30.74
CA PHE A 560 31.01 25.70 -31.62
C PHE A 560 30.37 25.64 -33.00
N ARG A 561 31.19 25.28 -34.00
CA ARG A 561 30.72 25.11 -35.38
C ARG A 561 30.25 23.67 -35.60
N ALA A 562 29.11 23.52 -36.24
CA ALA A 562 28.46 22.24 -36.50
C ALA A 562 28.00 22.17 -37.96
N ALA A 563 28.29 21.06 -38.63
CA ALA A 563 27.70 20.76 -39.93
C ALA A 563 26.42 19.93 -39.71
N LEU A 564 25.27 20.51 -40.04
CA LEU A 564 23.96 19.88 -39.90
C LEU A 564 23.48 19.34 -41.26
N CYS A 565 22.88 18.16 -41.28
CA CYS A 565 22.31 17.56 -42.49
C CYS A 565 20.89 17.04 -42.26
N LYS A 566 20.19 16.68 -43.34
CA LYS A 566 18.81 16.17 -43.30
C LYS A 566 18.67 14.71 -42.89
N ASP A 567 19.75 13.95 -42.84
CA ASP A 567 19.69 12.50 -42.60
C ASP A 567 20.24 12.11 -41.22
N GLU A 568 21.20 12.85 -40.70
CA GLU A 568 21.88 12.55 -39.44
C GLU A 568 21.55 13.56 -38.33
N TRP A 569 21.49 13.08 -37.09
CA TRP A 569 21.39 13.95 -35.92
C TRP A 569 22.79 14.24 -35.37
N LEU A 570 23.10 15.51 -35.19
CA LEU A 570 24.25 15.93 -34.39
C LEU A 570 23.82 16.00 -32.93
N ALA A 571 24.44 15.19 -32.05
CA ALA A 571 24.11 15.13 -30.64
C ALA A 571 25.28 15.59 -29.77
N PHE A 572 24.99 16.45 -28.80
CA PHE A 572 25.95 16.90 -27.80
C PHE A 572 25.34 16.85 -26.40
N ALA A 573 26.18 16.63 -25.40
CA ALA A 573 25.84 16.75 -24.00
C ALA A 573 26.31 18.11 -23.48
N LEU A 574 25.55 18.68 -22.55
CA LEU A 574 25.93 19.90 -21.84
C LEU A 574 25.77 19.70 -20.34
N ARG A 575 26.64 20.39 -19.59
CA ARG A 575 26.65 20.43 -18.13
C ARG A 575 26.90 21.87 -17.67
N SER A 576 26.04 22.41 -16.82
CA SER A 576 26.29 23.72 -16.19
C SER A 576 27.29 23.62 -15.03
N GLY A 577 27.83 24.75 -14.60
CA GLY A 577 28.45 24.89 -13.30
C GLY A 577 27.43 24.63 -12.18
N PRO A 578 27.92 24.35 -10.95
CA PRO A 578 27.06 24.11 -9.80
C PRO A 578 26.32 25.39 -9.40
N TYR A 579 25.11 25.23 -8.88
CA TYR A 579 24.26 26.30 -8.38
C TYR A 579 23.36 25.81 -7.24
N ASP A 580 22.76 26.74 -6.49
CA ASP A 580 21.90 26.42 -5.35
C ASP A 580 20.65 25.62 -5.78
N ALA A 581 20.31 24.56 -5.05
CA ALA A 581 19.18 23.68 -5.38
C ALA A 581 17.81 24.40 -5.38
N GLY A 582 17.70 25.55 -4.71
CA GLY A 582 16.51 26.40 -4.74
C GLY A 582 16.38 27.26 -6.00
N TRP A 583 17.40 27.32 -6.86
CA TRP A 583 17.38 28.13 -8.07
C TRP A 583 16.81 27.34 -9.26
N SER A 584 15.99 28.02 -10.07
CA SER A 584 15.53 27.49 -11.35
C SER A 584 16.42 27.97 -12.48
N VAL A 585 16.79 27.08 -13.40
CA VAL A 585 17.60 27.42 -14.58
C VAL A 585 16.91 26.98 -15.86
N LYS A 586 17.22 27.65 -16.97
CA LYS A 586 16.72 27.30 -18.30
C LYS A 586 17.88 26.98 -19.23
N VAL A 587 17.80 25.89 -19.98
CA VAL A 587 18.78 25.59 -21.05
C VAL A 587 18.29 26.22 -22.35
N ILE A 588 19.10 27.10 -22.92
CA ILE A 588 18.83 27.79 -24.19
C ILE A 588 19.89 27.34 -25.20
N VAL A 589 19.45 26.86 -26.35
CA VAL A 589 20.30 26.46 -27.48
C VAL A 589 19.89 27.29 -28.69
N GLU A 590 20.83 28.08 -29.20
CA GLU A 590 20.65 28.92 -30.37
C GLU A 590 21.49 28.34 -31.52
N VAL A 591 20.90 28.27 -32.71
CA VAL A 591 21.58 27.79 -33.91
C VAL A 591 21.47 28.85 -34.98
N GLN A 592 22.61 29.38 -35.43
CA GLN A 592 22.67 30.40 -36.46
C GLN A 592 23.43 29.87 -37.68
N PRO A 593 22.92 30.05 -38.91
CA PRO A 593 23.68 29.78 -40.12
C PRO A 593 25.03 30.49 -40.08
N SER A 594 26.11 29.79 -40.39
CA SER A 594 27.41 30.45 -40.54
C SER A 594 27.41 31.20 -41.87
N GLU A 595 27.35 32.53 -41.84
CA GLU A 595 27.57 33.32 -43.06
C GLU A 595 28.99 33.07 -43.54
N VAL A 596 29.12 32.50 -44.74
CA VAL A 596 30.38 32.48 -45.47
C VAL A 596 30.70 33.93 -45.83
N ARG A 597 31.56 34.59 -45.05
CA ARG A 597 32.33 35.71 -45.60
C ARG A 597 33.21 35.11 -46.71
N VAL A 598 32.84 35.42 -47.95
CA VAL A 598 33.67 35.23 -49.16
C VAL A 598 35.03 35.86 -48.95
#